data_AF-A0A2Z5MV74-F1
#
_entry.id   AF-A0A2Z5MV74-F1
#
_cell.length_a   1.000
_cell.length_b   1.000
_cell.length_c   1.000
_cell.angle_alpha   90.00
_cell.angle_beta   90.00
_cell.angle_gamma   90.00
#
_symmetry.space_group_name_H-M   'P 1'
#
loop_
_entity.id
_entity.type
_entity.pdbx_description
1 polymer ?
#
loop_
_entity_poly.entity_id
_entity_poly.type
_entity_poly.pdbx_seq_one_letter_code
_entity_poly.pdbx_strand_id
1 'polypeptide(L)'
;MTAKNLDERLENWAKAQRYWTRGGSCLGSAEGRYRPEGGNVRSVDAMLIDELDADKVERAWSRLMPFDRDILRMHYILNMDPRVICRKLRIPHRPTSTFNMALAHGKSEIGKVLDRGEEMRNAYKYRERQFG
;
A
#
# COMPACT_ATOMS: atom_id res chain seq x y z
N MET A 1 4.38 -18.02 -11.97
CA MET A 1 3.90 -16.84 -11.24
C MET A 1 5.06 -15.88 -11.15
N THR A 2 5.07 -14.81 -11.96
CA THR A 2 6.11 -13.79 -11.88
C THR A 2 6.07 -13.20 -10.48
N ALA A 3 7.19 -13.20 -9.78
CA ALA A 3 7.34 -12.42 -8.54
C ALA A 3 7.08 -10.96 -8.94
N LYS A 4 5.85 -10.47 -8.74
CA LYS A 4 5.52 -9.06 -8.95
C LYS A 4 6.52 -8.27 -8.13
N ASN A 5 7.21 -7.31 -8.76
CA ASN A 5 8.17 -6.47 -8.06
C ASN A 5 7.47 -5.82 -6.85
N LEU A 6 8.18 -5.65 -5.73
CA LEU A 6 7.58 -5.07 -4.52
C LEU A 6 6.92 -3.71 -4.81
N ASP A 7 7.54 -2.90 -5.67
CA ASP A 7 7.01 -1.63 -6.15
C ASP A 7 5.66 -1.78 -6.88
N GLU A 8 5.47 -2.80 -7.72
CA GLU A 8 4.20 -3.06 -8.40
C GLU A 8 3.09 -3.45 -7.41
N ARG A 9 3.43 -4.23 -6.37
CA ARG A 9 2.48 -4.63 -5.32
C ARG A 9 2.07 -3.44 -4.45
N LEU A 10 3.02 -2.57 -4.11
CA LEU A 10 2.76 -1.31 -3.40
C LEU A 10 1.91 -0.36 -4.25
N GLU A 11 2.15 -0.29 -5.56
CA GLU A 11 1.35 0.54 -6.46
C GLU A 11 -0.07 -0.03 -6.63
N ASN A 12 -0.22 -1.36 -6.74
CA ASN A 12 -1.53 -2.02 -6.73
C ASN A 12 -2.30 -1.75 -5.42
N TRP A 13 -1.61 -1.86 -4.28
CA TRP A 13 -2.18 -1.50 -2.97
C TRP A 13 -2.59 -0.02 -2.91
N ALA A 14 -1.76 0.89 -3.40
CA ALA A 14 -2.08 2.31 -3.43
C ALA A 14 -3.28 2.62 -4.32
N LYS A 15 -3.37 1.98 -5.50
CA LYS A 15 -4.53 2.05 -6.38
C LYS A 15 -5.79 1.56 -5.69
N ALA A 16 -5.72 0.42 -5.00
CA ALA A 16 -6.83 -0.11 -4.21
C ALA A 16 -7.26 0.91 -3.15
N GLN A 17 -6.34 1.44 -2.34
CA GLN A 17 -6.65 2.40 -1.29
C GLN A 17 -7.28 3.70 -1.83
N ARG A 18 -6.74 4.24 -2.93
CA ARG A 18 -7.31 5.43 -3.59
C ARG A 18 -8.69 5.16 -4.20
N TYR A 19 -8.89 3.96 -4.75
CA TYR A 19 -10.18 3.55 -5.31
C TYR A 19 -11.27 3.50 -4.22
N TRP A 20 -10.99 2.88 -3.07
CA TRP A 20 -11.91 2.85 -1.94
C TRP A 20 -12.18 4.24 -1.37
N THR A 21 -11.14 5.09 -1.25
CA THR A 21 -11.25 6.43 -0.66
C THR A 21 -12.02 7.42 -1.56
N ARG A 22 -11.98 7.28 -2.89
CA ARG A 22 -12.54 8.27 -3.83
C ARG A 22 -14.01 8.04 -4.22
N GLY A 23 -14.61 6.90 -3.88
CA GLY A 23 -16.00 6.65 -4.29
C GLY A 23 -16.52 5.22 -4.13
N GLY A 24 -15.95 4.43 -3.23
CA GLY A 24 -16.38 3.06 -2.93
C GLY A 24 -16.96 2.91 -1.53
N SER A 25 -17.71 3.90 -1.02
CA SER A 25 -18.28 3.96 0.34
C SER A 25 -17.24 4.02 1.48
N CYS A 26 -17.49 4.92 2.44
CA CYS A 26 -16.81 5.10 3.73
C CYS A 26 -15.34 5.58 3.72
N LEU A 27 -15.12 6.87 3.43
CA LEU A 27 -14.37 7.79 4.29
C LEU A 27 -14.66 9.21 3.79
N GLY A 28 -15.33 10.00 4.63
CA GLY A 28 -15.93 11.29 4.27
C GLY A 28 -14.95 12.27 3.65
N SER A 29 -15.22 12.69 2.42
CA SER A 29 -14.80 13.99 1.94
C SER A 29 -15.66 15.04 2.63
N ALA A 30 -15.02 15.95 3.37
CA ALA A 30 -15.69 17.08 4.02
C ALA A 30 -16.23 18.13 3.01
N GLU A 31 -15.99 17.97 1.70
CA GLU A 31 -16.63 18.75 0.65
C GLU A 31 -17.72 17.92 -0.04
N GLY A 32 -18.84 17.75 0.66
CA GLY A 32 -20.05 17.17 0.08
C GLY A 32 -20.72 18.18 -0.86
N ARG A 33 -20.78 17.85 -2.16
CA ARG A 33 -21.91 18.08 -3.10
C ARG A 33 -21.50 18.00 -4.58
N TYR A 34 -20.90 16.88 -5.00
CA TYR A 34 -20.96 16.50 -6.41
C TYR A 34 -21.14 14.99 -6.55
N ARG A 35 -22.38 14.57 -6.81
CA ARG A 35 -22.69 13.27 -7.41
C ARG A 35 -22.89 13.54 -8.90
N PRO A 36 -22.01 13.08 -9.82
CA PRO A 36 -22.34 13.10 -11.22
C PRO A 36 -23.54 12.17 -11.44
N GLU A 37 -24.66 12.74 -11.87
CA GLU A 37 -25.80 11.96 -12.35
C GLU A 37 -25.43 11.35 -13.70
N GLY A 38 -25.24 10.03 -13.72
CA GLY A 38 -25.01 9.29 -14.95
C GLY A 38 -23.59 8.76 -15.09
N GLY A 39 -23.47 7.44 -15.06
CA GLY A 39 -22.26 6.73 -15.45
C GLY A 39 -21.61 6.00 -14.30
N ASN A 40 -22.02 4.74 -14.13
CA ASN A 40 -21.20 3.72 -13.48
C ASN A 40 -19.98 3.45 -14.38
N VAL A 41 -19.10 4.43 -14.54
CA VAL A 41 -17.82 4.23 -15.21
C VAL A 41 -16.90 3.66 -14.15
N ARG A 42 -17.02 2.34 -13.91
CA ARG A 42 -15.89 1.58 -13.39
C ARG A 42 -14.73 1.92 -14.31
N SER A 43 -13.85 2.81 -13.87
CA SER A 43 -12.65 3.16 -14.64
C SER A 43 -11.95 1.85 -14.98
N VAL A 44 -11.50 1.68 -16.22
CA VAL A 44 -10.81 0.43 -16.67
C VAL A 44 -9.67 0.05 -15.71
N ASP A 45 -9.07 1.06 -15.06
CA ASP A 45 -8.03 0.92 -14.04
C ASP A 45 -8.50 0.17 -12.77
N ALA A 46 -9.80 0.19 -12.43
CA ALA A 46 -10.37 -0.55 -11.30
C ALA A 46 -10.51 -2.06 -11.60
N MET A 47 -10.63 -2.46 -12.87
CA MET A 47 -10.67 -3.87 -13.26
C MET A 47 -9.30 -4.57 -13.18
N LEU A 48 -8.21 -3.80 -13.05
CA LEU A 48 -6.84 -4.31 -12.97
C LEU A 48 -6.30 -4.37 -11.54
N ILE A 49 -7.10 -4.02 -10.54
CA ILE A 49 -6.70 -4.06 -9.13
C ILE A 49 -6.82 -5.49 -8.61
N ASP A 50 -5.69 -6.05 -8.17
CA ASP A 50 -5.65 -7.33 -7.47
C ASP A 50 -5.99 -7.08 -5.99
N GLU A 51 -7.28 -7.15 -5.66
CA GLU A 51 -7.78 -6.90 -4.30
C GLU A 51 -7.17 -7.85 -3.27
N LEU A 52 -6.94 -9.11 -3.63
CA LEU A 52 -6.33 -10.10 -2.73
C LEU A 52 -4.86 -9.79 -2.43
N ASP A 53 -4.13 -9.24 -3.41
CA ASP A 53 -2.77 -8.77 -3.17
C ASP A 53 -2.77 -7.49 -2.32
N ALA A 54 -3.65 -6.54 -2.63
CA ALA A 54 -3.79 -5.30 -1.86
C ALA A 54 -4.11 -5.56 -0.37
N ASP A 55 -5.00 -6.51 -0.07
CA ASP A 55 -5.33 -6.93 1.29
C ASP A 55 -4.13 -7.52 2.05
N LYS A 56 -3.28 -8.30 1.35
CA LYS A 56 -2.06 -8.85 1.94
C LYS A 56 -1.08 -7.73 2.29
N VAL A 57 -0.91 -6.77 1.38
CA VAL A 57 -0.06 -5.59 1.59
C VAL A 57 -0.60 -4.73 2.73
N GLU A 58 -1.91 -4.52 2.83
CA GLU A 58 -2.55 -3.79 3.94
C GLU A 58 -2.28 -4.45 5.30
N ARG A 59 -2.44 -5.77 5.39
CA ARG A 59 -2.14 -6.52 6.61
C ARG A 59 -0.66 -6.47 6.97
N ALA A 60 0.24 -6.45 5.99
CA ALA A 60 1.67 -6.28 6.23
C ALA A 60 1.99 -4.85 6.68
N TRP A 61 1.42 -3.85 6.01
CA TRP A 61 1.58 -2.43 6.31
C TRP A 61 1.12 -2.10 7.73
N SER A 62 -0.02 -2.62 8.18
CA SER A 62 -0.52 -2.37 9.54
C SER A 62 0.43 -2.86 10.66
N ARG A 63 1.31 -3.83 10.37
CA ARG A 63 2.31 -4.39 11.29
C ARG A 63 3.64 -3.63 11.31
N LEU A 64 3.84 -2.68 10.40
CA LEU A 64 5.06 -1.87 10.35
C LEU A 64 5.08 -0.83 11.47
N MET A 65 6.28 -0.29 11.72
CA MET A 65 6.45 0.84 12.62
C MET A 65 5.67 2.07 12.12
N PRO A 66 5.12 2.92 13.03
CA PRO A 66 4.37 4.11 12.64
C PRO A 66 5.07 4.99 11.60
N PHE A 67 6.38 5.16 11.74
CA PHE A 67 7.19 5.96 10.83
C PHE A 67 7.22 5.39 9.40
N ASP A 68 7.52 4.09 9.24
CA ASP A 68 7.55 3.44 7.92
C ASP A 68 6.16 3.41 7.28
N ARG A 69 5.11 3.23 8.10
CA ARG A 69 3.72 3.30 7.64
C ARG A 69 3.39 4.63 7.03
N ASP A 70 3.74 5.71 7.73
CA ASP A 70 3.46 7.06 7.28
C ASP A 70 4.27 7.42 6.03
N ILE A 71 5.54 7.02 5.93
CA ILE A 71 6.34 7.19 4.71
C ILE A 71 5.65 6.54 3.51
N LEU A 72 5.30 5.25 3.63
CA LEU A 72 4.70 4.49 2.54
C LEU A 72 3.32 5.06 2.17
N ARG A 73 2.50 5.43 3.15
CA ARG A 73 1.19 6.07 2.91
C ARG A 73 1.33 7.41 2.21
N MET A 74 2.25 8.25 2.68
CA MET A 74 2.45 9.59 2.11
C MET A 74 3.03 9.53 0.68
N HIS A 75 3.95 8.60 0.43
CA HIS A 75 4.56 8.41 -0.87
C HIS A 75 3.61 7.72 -1.86
N TYR A 76 3.11 6.53 -1.53
CA TYR A 76 2.33 5.72 -2.47
C TYR A 76 0.86 6.08 -2.49
N ILE A 77 0.18 6.30 -1.36
CA ILE A 77 -1.26 6.58 -1.37
C ILE A 77 -1.53 8.04 -1.70
N LEU A 78 -0.80 8.97 -1.08
CA LEU A 78 -1.06 10.41 -1.26
C LEU A 78 -0.27 11.04 -2.41
N ASN A 79 0.71 10.32 -3.00
CA ASN A 79 1.58 10.82 -4.06
C ASN A 79 2.25 12.17 -3.71
N MET A 80 2.60 12.37 -2.44
CA MET A 80 3.16 13.64 -1.99
C MET A 80 4.63 13.79 -2.42
N ASP A 81 5.02 15.02 -2.71
CA ASP A 81 6.41 15.34 -3.01
C ASP A 81 7.33 14.98 -1.82
N PRO A 82 8.49 14.32 -2.06
CA PRO A 82 9.43 13.94 -1.02
C PRO A 82 9.82 15.06 -0.05
N ARG A 83 9.86 16.32 -0.50
CA ARG A 83 10.19 17.48 0.36
C ARG A 83 9.08 17.74 1.36
N VAL A 84 7.82 17.59 0.95
CA VAL A 84 6.65 17.73 1.83
C VAL A 84 6.62 16.59 2.85
N ILE A 85 6.91 15.37 2.41
CA ILE A 85 7.00 14.21 3.30
C ILE A 85 8.11 14.40 4.33
N CYS A 86 9.31 14.82 3.92
CA CYS A 86 10.42 15.10 4.84
C CYS A 86 10.03 16.14 5.89
N ARG A 87 9.33 17.20 5.49
CA ARG A 87 8.86 18.24 6.41
C ARG A 87 7.83 17.70 7.41
N LYS A 88 6.85 16.91 6.95
CA LYS A 88 5.80 16.32 7.79
C LYS A 88 6.35 15.29 8.78
N LEU A 89 7.29 14.47 8.34
CA LEU A 89 7.89 13.41 9.16
C LEU A 89 9.13 13.87 9.93
N ARG A 90 9.44 15.17 9.89
CA ARG A 90 10.61 15.77 10.54
C ARG A 90 11.94 15.08 10.16
N ILE A 91 12.00 14.55 8.94
CA ILE A 91 13.21 13.95 8.37
C ILE A 91 14.11 15.09 7.91
N PRO A 92 15.41 15.08 8.26
CA PRO A 92 16.33 16.09 7.75
C PRO A 92 16.42 15.98 6.22
N HIS A 93 15.99 17.05 5.56
CA HIS A 93 15.96 17.14 4.09
C HIS A 93 17.36 17.00 3.45
N ARG A 94 18.42 17.24 4.23
CA ARG A 94 19.80 17.05 3.79
C ARG A 94 20.52 15.98 4.64
N PRO A 95 21.29 15.09 4.00
CA PRO A 95 21.46 14.93 2.55
C PRO A 95 20.17 14.43 1.86
N THR A 96 20.01 14.70 0.55
CA THR A 96 18.82 14.26 -0.21
C THR A 96 18.65 12.73 -0.19
N SER A 97 19.74 11.99 0.05
CA SER A 97 19.73 10.53 0.24
C SER A 97 18.96 10.07 1.48
N THR A 98 18.75 10.92 2.49
CA THR A 98 18.05 10.53 3.73
C THR A 98 16.63 10.05 3.45
N PHE A 99 15.91 10.74 2.56
CA PHE A 99 14.56 10.32 2.16
C PHE A 99 14.58 8.96 1.48
N ASN A 100 15.51 8.78 0.52
CA ASN A 100 15.63 7.53 -0.22
C ASN A 100 16.00 6.35 0.71
N MET A 101 16.85 6.60 1.71
CA MET A 101 17.18 5.60 2.74
C MET A 101 15.96 5.25 3.59
N ALA A 102 15.17 6.23 4.02
CA ALA A 102 13.97 6.01 4.81
C ALA A 102 12.90 5.24 4.00
N LEU A 103 12.74 5.59 2.71
CA LEU A 103 11.84 4.88 1.81
C LEU A 103 12.31 3.44 1.54
N ALA A 104 13.61 3.25 1.30
CA ALA A 104 14.20 1.93 1.10
C ALA A 104 14.06 1.06 2.36
N HIS A 105 14.21 1.65 3.55
CA HIS A 105 13.94 0.97 4.81
C HIS A 105 12.49 0.50 4.90
N GLY A 106 11.52 1.39 4.68
CA GLY A 106 10.10 1.02 4.69
C GLY A 106 9.75 -0.08 3.67
N LYS A 107 10.34 -0.04 2.47
CA LYS A 107 10.21 -1.10 1.45
C LYS A 107 10.80 -2.43 1.93
N SER A 108 12.01 -2.41 2.48
CA SER A 108 12.67 -3.60 3.01
C SER A 108 11.82 -4.24 4.12
N GLU A 109 11.33 -3.44 5.06
CA GLU A 109 10.55 -3.95 6.19
C GLU A 109 9.21 -4.56 5.74
N ILE A 110 8.48 -3.90 4.82
CA ILE A 110 7.23 -4.50 4.33
C ILE A 110 7.49 -5.77 3.51
N GLY A 111 8.58 -5.82 2.75
CA GLY A 111 9.02 -7.03 2.04
C GLY A 111 9.22 -8.20 3.01
N LYS A 112 10.01 -7.99 4.09
CA LYS A 112 10.23 -9.01 5.12
C LYS A 112 8.93 -9.49 5.77
N VAL A 113 8.00 -8.58 6.07
CA VAL A 113 6.70 -8.95 6.67
C VAL A 113 5.85 -9.76 5.70
N LEU A 114 5.87 -9.41 4.41
CA LEU A 114 5.15 -10.15 3.37
C LEU A 114 5.73 -11.55 3.17
N ASP A 115 7.05 -11.67 3.09
CA ASP A 115 7.77 -12.94 2.92
C ASP A 115 7.48 -13.87 4.10
N ARG A 116 7.63 -13.37 5.34
CA ARG A 116 7.28 -14.12 6.55
C ARG A 116 5.81 -14.57 6.55
N GLY A 117 4.91 -13.72 6.08
CA GLY A 117 3.49 -14.05 5.96
C GLY A 117 3.20 -15.11 4.91
N GLU A 118 3.99 -15.16 3.84
CA GLU A 118 3.90 -16.19 2.80
C GLU A 118 4.47 -17.53 3.25
N GLU A 119 5.64 -17.52 3.90
CA GLU A 119 6.25 -18.69 4.52
C GLU A 119 5.28 -19.38 5.49
N MET A 120 4.67 -18.63 6.41
CA MET A 120 3.68 -19.19 7.34
C MET A 120 2.50 -19.83 6.60
N ARG A 121 1.94 -19.15 5.60
CA ARG A 121 0.82 -19.71 4.81
C ARG A 121 1.21 -20.99 4.07
N ASN A 122 2.42 -21.04 3.52
CA ASN A 122 2.92 -22.22 2.83
C ASN A 122 3.15 -23.39 3.80
N ALA A 123 3.68 -23.12 4.99
CA ALA A 123 3.83 -24.11 6.05
C ALA A 123 2.47 -24.68 6.51
N TYR A 124 1.45 -23.84 6.66
CA TYR A 124 0.09 -24.29 6.98
C TYR A 124 -0.47 -25.21 5.88
N LYS A 125 -0.39 -24.79 4.61
CA LYS A 125 -0.85 -25.63 3.48
C LYS A 125 -0.10 -26.96 3.38
N TYR A 126 1.20 -26.96 3.66
CA TYR A 126 2.00 -28.18 3.69
C TYR A 126 1.50 -29.13 4.78
N ARG A 127 1.27 -28.61 6.00
CA ARG A 127 0.74 -29.39 7.12
C ARG A 127 -0.65 -29.96 6.83
N GLU A 128 -1.56 -29.16 6.28
CA GLU A 128 -2.90 -29.62 5.90
C GLU A 128 -2.87 -30.75 4.87
N ARG A 129 -1.95 -30.69 3.89
CA ARG A 129 -1.79 -31.77 2.89
C ARG A 129 -1.18 -33.06 3.43
N GLN A 130 -0.43 -32.99 4.52
CA GLN A 130 0.25 -34.15 5.09
C GLN A 130 -0.61 -34.88 6.13
N PHE A 131 -1.60 -34.20 6.72
CA PHE A 131 -2.39 -34.71 7.85
C PHE A 131 -3.91 -34.61 7.65
N GLY A 132 -4.38 -34.20 6.47
CA GLY A 132 -5.79 -34.17 6.07
C GLY A 132 -6.05 -35.14 4.91
#